data_AF-A0A699YQ71-F1
#
_entry.id   AF-A0A699YQ71-F1
#
_cell.length_a   1.000
_cell.length_b   1.000
_cell.length_c   1.000
_cell.angle_alpha   90.00
_cell.angle_beta   90.00
_cell.angle_gamma   90.00
#
_symmetry.space_group_name_H-M   'P 1'
#
loop_
_entity.id
_entity.type
_entity.pdbx_description
1 polymer ?
#
loop_
_entity_poly.entity_id
_entity_poly.type
_entity_poly.pdbx_seq_one_letter_code
_entity_poly.pdbx_strand_id
1 'polypeptide(L)'
;PLSELGRPRVDVVVNCSGVFRDLFVNQMLLLDRAVKLAAEQDEPEEMNFVRKHARQQAAELGLQSLRDAATRIFSNASGSYSSNVNLAVENSSWSDESQLQEMYLKRKSYAFNSDRPGAGGEMQRDMFETAMKTVDMTFQNLDSSEISLTDVSHYFDSDPTKLVQSLRPDGKAPAAFIADTTTANAQVRTLGETVRLDARTKLLNPK
;
A
#
# COMPACT_ATOMS: atom_id res chain seq x y z
N PRO A 1 23.54 4.88 -4.05
CA PRO A 1 24.34 4.20 -2.97
C PRO A 1 23.85 4.67 -1.59
N LEU A 2 24.16 3.97 -0.48
CA LEU A 2 23.76 4.44 0.85
C LEU A 2 24.37 5.80 1.23
N SER A 3 25.59 6.09 0.76
CA SER A 3 26.29 7.35 0.98
C SER A 3 25.52 8.57 0.45
N GLU A 4 24.86 8.41 -0.70
CA GLU A 4 24.00 9.43 -1.29
C GLU A 4 22.62 9.48 -0.62
N LEU A 5 22.10 8.31 -0.21
CA LEU A 5 20.78 8.20 0.41
C LEU A 5 20.72 8.84 1.80
N GLY A 6 21.83 8.82 2.56
CA GLY A 6 21.96 9.48 3.87
C GLY A 6 21.11 8.90 5.00
N ARG A 7 20.38 7.80 4.74
CA ARG A 7 19.49 7.09 5.67
C ARG A 7 19.31 5.63 5.23
N PRO A 8 18.70 4.77 6.07
CA PRO A 8 18.31 3.42 5.64
C PRO A 8 17.37 3.41 4.43
N ARG A 9 17.42 2.32 3.66
CA ARG A 9 16.36 1.99 2.70
C ARG A 9 15.12 1.55 3.47
N VAL A 10 14.00 2.21 3.21
CA VAL A 10 12.72 1.91 3.84
C VAL A 10 12.00 0.89 2.97
N ASP A 11 11.46 -0.17 3.58
CA ASP A 11 10.63 -1.16 2.90
C ASP A 11 9.25 -0.57 2.56
N VAL A 12 8.61 -1.09 1.52
CA VAL A 12 7.36 -0.53 1.00
C VAL A 12 6.39 -1.65 0.66
N VAL A 13 5.10 -1.47 0.90
CA VAL A 13 4.03 -2.27 0.28
C VAL A 13 3.25 -1.33 -0.63
N VAL A 14 3.21 -1.64 -1.92
CA VAL A 14 2.61 -0.76 -2.94
C VAL A 14 1.30 -1.36 -3.42
N ASN A 15 0.19 -0.75 -3.00
CA ASN A 15 -1.16 -1.11 -3.43
C ASN A 15 -1.57 -0.27 -4.66
N CYS A 16 -1.28 -0.78 -5.85
CA CYS A 16 -1.68 -0.15 -7.10
C CYS A 16 -3.20 -0.29 -7.32
N SER A 17 -3.86 0.80 -7.71
CA SER A 17 -5.25 0.74 -8.20
C SER A 17 -5.32 -0.05 -9.52
N GLY A 18 -6.50 -0.60 -9.84
CA GLY A 18 -6.69 -1.29 -11.13
C GLY A 18 -6.44 -0.37 -12.33
N VAL A 19 -6.80 0.92 -12.22
CA VAL A 19 -6.50 1.93 -13.26
C VAL A 19 -4.99 2.14 -13.41
N PHE A 20 -4.24 2.21 -12.30
CA PHE A 20 -2.78 2.32 -12.35
C PHE A 20 -2.17 1.09 -13.02
N ARG A 21 -2.65 -0.11 -12.71
CA ARG A 21 -2.22 -1.35 -13.36
C ARG A 21 -2.41 -1.29 -14.88
N ASP A 22 -3.59 -0.88 -15.32
CA ASP A 22 -3.93 -0.91 -16.75
C ASP A 22 -3.14 0.13 -17.55
N LEU A 23 -2.83 1.30 -16.96
CA LEU A 23 -2.11 2.38 -17.63
C LEU A 23 -0.58 2.30 -17.46
N PHE A 24 -0.11 1.77 -16.33
CA PHE A 24 1.27 1.89 -15.89
C PHE A 24 1.89 0.56 -15.44
N VAL A 25 1.47 -0.57 -16.02
CA VAL A 25 2.08 -1.89 -15.75
C VAL A 25 3.60 -1.87 -15.88
N ASN A 26 4.15 -1.13 -16.85
CA ASN A 26 5.60 -0.99 -17.01
C ASN A 26 6.27 -0.34 -15.78
N GLN A 27 5.60 0.61 -15.13
CA GLN A 27 6.08 1.23 -13.89
C GLN A 27 5.98 0.26 -12.71
N MET A 28 4.93 -0.57 -12.65
CA MET A 28 4.83 -1.62 -11.64
C MET A 28 5.99 -2.61 -11.73
N LEU A 29 6.35 -3.05 -12.95
CA LEU A 29 7.49 -3.94 -13.17
C LEU A 29 8.83 -3.26 -12.86
N LEU A 30 8.94 -1.95 -13.09
CA LEU A 30 10.12 -1.17 -12.70
C LEU A 30 10.26 -1.09 -11.17
N LEU A 31 9.15 -0.84 -10.46
CA LEU A 31 9.10 -0.81 -9.00
C LEU A 31 9.45 -2.18 -8.40
N ASP A 32 8.87 -3.27 -8.91
CA ASP A 32 9.18 -4.64 -8.44
C ASP A 32 10.68 -4.95 -8.61
N ARG A 33 11.23 -4.61 -9.77
CA ARG A 33 12.67 -4.78 -10.03
C ARG A 33 13.51 -3.97 -9.04
N ALA A 34 13.13 -2.72 -8.76
CA ALA A 34 13.84 -1.85 -7.83
C ALA A 34 13.83 -2.39 -6.39
N VAL A 35 12.69 -2.88 -5.92
CA VAL A 35 12.55 -3.50 -4.59
C VAL A 35 13.42 -4.75 -4.49
N LYS A 36 13.35 -5.65 -5.46
CA LYS A 36 14.17 -6.88 -5.47
C LYS A 36 15.66 -6.58 -5.52
N LEU A 37 16.08 -5.61 -6.34
CA LEU A 37 17.46 -5.15 -6.39
C LEU A 37 17.93 -4.58 -5.03
N ALA A 38 17.06 -3.84 -4.34
CA ALA A 38 17.35 -3.33 -3.00
C ALA A 38 17.50 -4.47 -1.98
N ALA A 39 16.62 -5.49 -2.02
CA ALA A 39 16.70 -6.64 -1.13
C ALA A 39 18.02 -7.43 -1.28
N GLU A 40 18.53 -7.53 -2.51
CA GLU A 40 19.73 -8.29 -2.84
C GLU A 40 21.05 -7.57 -2.54
N GLN A 41 21.03 -6.26 -2.27
CA GLN A 41 22.25 -5.51 -1.97
C GLN A 41 22.95 -6.09 -0.74
N ASP A 42 24.29 -6.16 -0.81
CA ASP A 42 25.13 -6.55 0.33
C ASP A 42 25.31 -5.35 1.28
N GLU A 43 24.23 -5.02 2.00
CA GLU A 43 24.16 -3.92 2.94
C GLU A 43 23.71 -4.44 4.33
N PRO A 44 24.13 -3.81 5.43
CA PRO A 44 23.63 -4.15 6.76
C PRO A 44 22.11 -4.02 6.86
N GLU A 45 21.45 -4.95 7.53
CA GLU A 45 19.98 -4.98 7.66
C GLU A 45 19.40 -3.73 8.35
N GLU A 46 20.17 -3.10 9.25
CA GLU A 46 19.79 -1.84 9.90
C GLU A 46 19.86 -0.61 8.96
N MET A 47 20.51 -0.76 7.79
CA MET A 47 20.54 0.25 6.73
C MET A 47 19.68 -0.13 5.52
N ASN A 48 19.07 -1.31 5.53
CA ASN A 48 18.28 -1.82 4.43
C ASN A 48 17.11 -2.68 4.95
N PHE A 49 15.99 -2.01 5.25
CA PHE A 49 14.80 -2.68 5.77
C PHE A 49 14.11 -3.56 4.73
N VAL A 50 14.27 -3.28 3.43
CA VAL A 50 13.80 -4.17 2.36
C VAL A 50 14.47 -5.54 2.49
N ARG A 51 15.80 -5.56 2.63
CA ARG A 51 16.59 -6.80 2.83
C ARG A 51 16.25 -7.48 4.15
N LYS A 52 16.19 -6.72 5.24
CA LYS A 52 15.85 -7.23 6.59
C LYS A 52 14.53 -7.99 6.55
N HIS A 53 13.47 -7.37 6.04
CA HIS A 53 12.16 -7.99 5.98
C HIS A 53 12.14 -9.14 4.98
N ALA A 54 12.65 -8.99 3.76
CA ALA A 54 12.65 -10.07 2.78
C ALA A 54 13.34 -11.35 3.32
N ARG A 55 14.43 -11.23 4.10
CA ARG A 55 15.08 -12.40 4.72
C ARG A 55 14.23 -13.05 5.80
N GLN A 56 13.61 -12.25 6.67
CA GLN A 56 12.71 -12.76 7.71
C GLN A 56 11.51 -13.48 7.09
N GLN A 57 10.92 -12.88 6.05
CA GLN A 57 9.75 -13.41 5.36
C GLN A 57 10.09 -14.65 4.52
N ALA A 58 11.29 -14.71 3.92
CA ALA A 58 11.77 -15.92 3.26
C ALA A 58 11.86 -17.10 4.24
N ALA A 59 12.37 -16.85 5.46
CA ALA A 59 12.44 -17.86 6.50
C ALA A 59 11.04 -18.26 7.02
N GLU A 60 10.15 -17.29 7.27
CA GLU A 60 8.79 -17.52 7.76
C GLU A 60 7.94 -18.33 6.76
N LEU A 61 8.03 -18.01 5.47
CA LEU A 61 7.24 -18.63 4.40
C LEU A 61 7.95 -19.82 3.74
N GLY A 62 9.15 -20.19 4.18
CA GLY A 62 9.93 -21.29 3.59
C GLY A 62 10.36 -21.04 2.15
N LEU A 63 10.49 -19.78 1.73
CA LEU A 63 10.91 -19.41 0.37
C LEU A 63 12.42 -19.51 0.23
N GLN A 64 12.88 -20.20 -0.81
CA GLN A 64 14.31 -20.33 -1.11
C GLN A 64 14.88 -19.07 -1.79
N SER A 65 14.02 -18.30 -2.44
CA SER A 65 14.38 -17.12 -3.23
C SER A 65 14.11 -15.84 -2.43
N LEU A 66 15.18 -15.08 -2.14
CA LEU A 66 15.06 -13.76 -1.53
C LEU A 66 14.27 -12.80 -2.42
N ARG A 67 14.36 -12.95 -3.76
CA ARG A 67 13.59 -12.15 -4.71
C ARG A 67 12.09 -12.39 -4.57
N ASP A 68 11.69 -13.65 -4.41
CA ASP A 68 10.27 -13.99 -4.24
C ASP A 68 9.76 -13.44 -2.90
N ALA A 69 10.58 -13.48 -1.84
CA ALA A 69 10.26 -12.88 -0.55
C ALA A 69 10.21 -11.34 -0.55
N ALA A 70 10.88 -10.70 -1.51
CA ALA A 70 10.87 -9.25 -1.71
C ALA A 70 9.70 -8.77 -2.61
N THR A 71 8.64 -9.57 -2.75
CA THR A 71 7.43 -9.18 -3.48
C THR A 71 6.67 -8.09 -2.72
N ARG A 72 6.49 -6.92 -3.34
CA ARG A 72 5.86 -5.74 -2.71
C ARG A 72 4.84 -5.00 -3.56
N ILE A 73 4.73 -5.35 -4.85
CA ILE A 73 3.89 -4.62 -5.80
C ILE A 73 2.60 -5.41 -6.03
N PHE A 74 1.50 -4.90 -5.49
CA PHE A 74 0.22 -5.59 -5.49
C PHE A 74 -0.86 -4.76 -6.18
N SER A 75 -1.85 -5.43 -6.74
CA SER A 75 -3.05 -4.79 -7.27
C SER A 75 -4.25 -5.74 -7.21
N ASN A 76 -5.30 -5.37 -7.92
CA ASN A 76 -6.41 -6.24 -8.25
C ASN A 76 -6.03 -7.23 -9.36
N ALA A 77 -6.72 -8.37 -9.41
CA ALA A 77 -6.71 -9.26 -10.56
C ALA A 77 -7.02 -8.50 -11.87
N SER A 78 -6.50 -8.99 -13.00
CA SER A 78 -6.80 -8.39 -14.31
C SER A 78 -8.30 -8.22 -14.53
N GLY A 79 -8.73 -7.06 -15.04
CA GLY A 79 -10.14 -6.72 -15.24
C GLY A 79 -10.93 -6.38 -13.96
N SER A 80 -10.30 -6.46 -12.78
CA SER A 80 -10.91 -6.08 -11.51
C SER A 80 -10.40 -4.73 -11.00
N TYR A 81 -11.27 -4.01 -10.27
CA TYR A 81 -11.04 -2.69 -9.70
C TYR A 81 -11.63 -2.60 -8.29
N SER A 82 -11.11 -1.70 -7.45
CA SER A 82 -11.51 -1.48 -6.04
C SER A 82 -11.32 -2.70 -5.11
N SER A 83 -11.36 -2.49 -3.81
CA SER A 83 -11.44 -3.56 -2.80
C SER A 83 -12.88 -3.99 -2.53
N ASN A 84 -13.86 -3.35 -3.17
CA ASN A 84 -15.29 -3.42 -2.87
C ASN A 84 -15.68 -2.89 -1.48
N VAL A 85 -14.74 -2.30 -0.73
CA VAL A 85 -15.05 -1.67 0.57
C VAL A 85 -15.97 -0.47 0.34
N ASN A 86 -15.74 0.32 -0.72
CA ASN A 86 -16.66 1.38 -1.11
C ASN A 86 -18.11 0.90 -1.32
N LEU A 87 -18.30 -0.18 -2.07
CA LEU A 87 -19.63 -0.73 -2.37
C LEU A 87 -20.30 -1.29 -1.11
N ALA A 88 -19.53 -1.92 -0.21
CA ALA A 88 -20.06 -2.40 1.06
C ALA A 88 -20.52 -1.24 1.94
N VAL A 89 -19.74 -0.16 2.02
CA VAL A 89 -20.10 1.06 2.75
C VAL A 89 -21.33 1.73 2.14
N GLU A 90 -21.38 1.90 0.82
CA GLU A 90 -22.51 2.51 0.12
C GLU A 90 -23.82 1.75 0.36
N ASN A 91 -23.78 0.42 0.29
CA ASN A 91 -24.96 -0.42 0.48
C ASN A 91 -25.24 -0.77 1.95
N SER A 92 -24.40 -0.31 2.88
CA SER A 92 -24.44 -0.75 4.30
C SER A 92 -24.50 -2.28 4.46
N SER A 93 -23.83 -3.01 3.56
CA SER A 93 -23.95 -4.46 3.42
C SER A 93 -22.84 -5.22 4.14
N TRP A 94 -22.45 -4.74 5.33
CA TRP A 94 -21.40 -5.31 6.18
C TRP A 94 -21.81 -5.23 7.64
N SER A 95 -21.35 -6.20 8.45
CA SER A 95 -21.71 -6.30 9.88
C SER A 95 -20.57 -5.87 10.80
N ASP A 96 -19.32 -6.06 10.37
CA ASP A 96 -18.13 -5.72 11.14
C ASP A 96 -16.93 -5.45 10.21
N GLU A 97 -15.90 -4.79 10.74
CA GLU A 97 -14.73 -4.36 9.96
C GLU A 97 -13.90 -5.53 9.41
N SER A 98 -14.00 -6.73 9.99
CA SER A 98 -13.25 -7.89 9.51
C SER A 98 -13.75 -8.34 8.14
N GLN A 99 -15.04 -8.15 7.84
CA GLN A 99 -15.59 -8.42 6.51
C GLN A 99 -14.98 -7.50 5.45
N LEU A 100 -14.83 -6.21 5.76
CA LEU A 100 -14.20 -5.23 4.87
C LEU A 100 -12.72 -5.57 4.63
N GLN A 101 -12.01 -5.95 5.70
CA GLN A 101 -10.60 -6.37 5.64
C GLN A 101 -10.42 -7.66 4.81
N GLU A 102 -11.30 -8.65 4.98
CA GLU A 102 -11.27 -9.90 4.20
C GLU A 102 -11.54 -9.65 2.71
N MET A 103 -12.47 -8.73 2.39
CA MET A 103 -12.72 -8.31 1.00
C MET A 103 -11.46 -7.65 0.39
N TYR A 104 -10.78 -6.80 1.16
CA TYR A 104 -9.52 -6.19 0.75
C TYR A 104 -8.45 -7.25 0.46
N LEU A 105 -8.20 -8.15 1.40
CA LEU A 105 -7.20 -9.22 1.27
C LEU A 105 -7.46 -10.10 0.04
N LYS A 106 -8.71 -10.49 -0.20
CA LYS A 106 -9.09 -11.29 -1.38
C LYS A 106 -8.86 -10.56 -2.69
N ARG A 107 -9.11 -9.25 -2.73
CA ARG A 107 -9.17 -8.49 -3.98
C ARG A 107 -7.89 -7.76 -4.32
N LYS A 108 -7.03 -7.44 -3.35
CA LYS A 108 -5.85 -6.58 -3.51
C LYS A 108 -4.52 -7.33 -3.38
N SER A 109 -4.52 -8.64 -3.14
CA SER A 109 -3.31 -9.46 -2.94
C SER A 109 -2.74 -10.08 -4.22
N TYR A 110 -3.02 -9.50 -5.40
CA TYR A 110 -2.45 -9.99 -6.66
C TYR A 110 -1.11 -9.31 -6.91
N ALA A 111 -0.02 -10.06 -6.81
CA ALA A 111 1.34 -9.55 -6.94
C ALA A 111 1.80 -9.53 -8.40
N PHE A 112 2.61 -8.53 -8.74
CA PHE A 112 3.25 -8.39 -10.04
C PHE A 112 4.72 -8.77 -9.96
N ASN A 113 5.20 -9.52 -10.95
CA ASN A 113 6.55 -10.09 -10.94
C ASN A 113 7.34 -9.67 -12.19
N SER A 114 8.37 -8.84 -12.00
CA SER A 114 9.28 -8.38 -13.05
C SER A 114 10.21 -9.47 -13.62
N ASP A 115 10.36 -10.61 -12.93
CA ASP A 115 11.12 -11.77 -13.41
C ASP A 115 10.26 -12.69 -14.30
N ARG A 116 8.93 -12.51 -14.27
CA ARG A 116 7.94 -13.20 -15.12
C ARG A 116 6.99 -12.20 -15.79
N PRO A 117 7.51 -11.24 -16.59
CA PRO A 117 6.68 -10.24 -17.25
C PRO A 117 5.69 -10.94 -18.19
N GLY A 118 4.39 -10.65 -18.02
CA GLY A 118 3.32 -11.25 -18.82
C GLY A 118 2.52 -12.36 -18.12
N ALA A 119 2.96 -12.86 -16.95
CA ALA A 119 2.15 -13.76 -16.12
C ALA A 119 0.88 -13.07 -15.56
N GLY A 120 0.83 -11.75 -15.62
CA GLY A 120 -0.22 -10.95 -14.97
C GLY A 120 -0.03 -10.91 -13.46
N GLY A 121 -1.06 -10.44 -12.75
CA GLY A 121 -1.08 -10.48 -11.29
C GLY A 121 -1.41 -11.90 -10.81
N GLU A 122 -0.57 -12.48 -9.97
CA GLU A 122 -0.79 -13.79 -9.34
C GLU A 122 -1.23 -13.59 -7.89
N MET A 123 -2.23 -14.34 -7.42
CA MET A 123 -2.67 -14.23 -6.02
C MET A 123 -1.54 -14.68 -5.07
N GLN A 124 -1.14 -13.79 -4.17
CA GLN A 124 -0.03 -13.96 -3.22
C GLN A 124 -0.46 -13.45 -1.84
N ARG A 125 -1.55 -14.03 -1.30
CA ARG A 125 -2.18 -13.57 -0.05
C ARG A 125 -1.24 -13.67 1.15
N ASP A 126 -0.55 -14.80 1.32
CA ASP A 126 0.35 -15.01 2.47
C ASP A 126 1.50 -13.99 2.47
N MET A 127 2.09 -13.74 1.30
CA MET A 127 3.10 -12.70 1.13
C MET A 127 2.55 -11.30 1.41
N PHE A 128 1.33 -11.01 0.93
CA PHE A 128 0.68 -9.73 1.16
C PHE A 128 0.43 -9.47 2.65
N GLU A 129 -0.13 -10.45 3.37
CA GLU A 129 -0.37 -10.35 4.82
C GLU A 129 0.93 -10.20 5.60
N THR A 130 1.94 -11.03 5.29
CA THR A 130 3.24 -11.00 5.95
C THR A 130 4.01 -9.68 5.69
N ALA A 131 3.88 -9.08 4.50
CA ALA A 131 4.43 -7.76 4.24
C ALA A 131 3.65 -6.66 5.00
N MET A 132 2.32 -6.73 5.01
CA MET A 132 1.47 -5.75 5.72
C MET A 132 1.72 -5.72 7.23
N LYS A 133 2.11 -6.84 7.86
CA LYS A 133 2.50 -6.89 9.29
C LYS A 133 3.69 -5.99 9.63
N THR A 134 4.53 -5.64 8.64
CA THR A 134 5.71 -4.79 8.84
C THR A 134 5.44 -3.29 8.65
N VAL A 135 4.20 -2.93 8.30
CA VAL A 135 3.85 -1.54 8.00
C VAL A 135 3.70 -0.72 9.28
N ASP A 136 4.57 0.28 9.42
CA ASP A 136 4.49 1.29 10.49
C ASP A 136 3.73 2.56 10.07
N MET A 137 3.59 2.78 8.76
CA MET A 137 2.98 3.99 8.19
C MET A 137 2.15 3.68 6.94
N THR A 138 0.93 4.21 6.86
CA THR A 138 0.13 4.25 5.63
C THR A 138 0.21 5.63 4.99
N PHE A 139 0.20 5.67 3.65
CA PHE A 139 0.45 6.90 2.90
C PHE A 139 -0.31 6.91 1.57
N GLN A 140 -0.97 8.02 1.27
CA GLN A 140 -1.54 8.30 -0.05
C GLN A 140 -1.23 9.75 -0.47
N ASN A 141 -1.22 10.01 -1.78
CA ASN A 141 -1.16 11.38 -2.31
C ASN A 141 -2.58 11.84 -2.66
N LEU A 142 -2.92 13.06 -2.28
CA LEU A 142 -4.13 13.74 -2.72
C LEU A 142 -3.99 14.10 -4.21
N ASP A 143 -5.04 13.87 -4.98
CA ASP A 143 -5.02 14.05 -6.43
C ASP A 143 -5.11 15.54 -6.79
N SER A 144 -6.10 16.22 -6.23
CA SER A 144 -6.29 17.66 -6.44
C SER A 144 -7.00 18.30 -5.24
N SER A 145 -7.06 19.64 -5.21
CA SER A 145 -7.86 20.35 -4.22
C SER A 145 -9.37 20.15 -4.42
N GLU A 146 -9.77 19.79 -5.65
CA GLU A 146 -11.17 19.57 -6.02
C GLU A 146 -11.63 18.16 -5.65
N ILE A 147 -10.75 17.17 -5.81
CA ILE A 147 -10.97 15.75 -5.48
C ILE A 147 -10.17 15.43 -4.21
N SER A 148 -10.79 15.68 -3.06
CA SER A 148 -10.24 15.35 -1.75
C SER A 148 -10.79 14.02 -1.22
N LEU A 149 -10.39 13.65 -0.01
CA LEU A 149 -10.69 12.35 0.61
C LEU A 149 -12.19 12.10 0.75
N THR A 150 -12.98 13.15 0.99
CA THR A 150 -14.44 13.02 1.21
C THR A 150 -15.28 13.19 -0.06
N ASP A 151 -14.69 13.57 -1.18
CA ASP A 151 -15.45 13.78 -2.43
C ASP A 151 -15.66 12.48 -3.21
N VAL A 152 -14.81 11.48 -2.95
CA VAL A 152 -14.73 10.23 -3.70
C VAL A 152 -14.43 9.05 -2.78
N SER A 153 -14.99 7.88 -3.10
CA SER A 153 -14.86 6.71 -2.24
C SER A 153 -13.57 5.91 -2.41
N HIS A 154 -12.81 6.16 -3.48
CA HIS A 154 -11.65 5.32 -3.82
C HIS A 154 -10.47 5.48 -2.85
N TYR A 155 -10.35 6.60 -2.12
CA TYR A 155 -9.31 6.80 -1.11
C TYR A 155 -9.48 5.84 0.07
N PHE A 156 -10.69 5.79 0.65
CA PHE A 156 -10.97 4.90 1.77
C PHE A 156 -11.17 3.44 1.33
N ASP A 157 -11.62 3.20 0.10
CA ASP A 157 -11.65 1.85 -0.49
C ASP A 157 -10.27 1.18 -0.48
N SER A 158 -9.22 1.98 -0.72
CA SER A 158 -7.85 1.50 -0.82
C SER A 158 -7.03 1.71 0.46
N ASP A 159 -7.60 2.29 1.53
CA ASP A 159 -6.91 2.52 2.81
C ASP A 159 -6.65 1.21 3.59
N PRO A 160 -5.39 0.83 3.83
CA PRO A 160 -5.07 -0.38 4.58
C PRO A 160 -4.88 -0.12 6.07
N THR A 161 -5.13 1.09 6.61
CA THR A 161 -4.74 1.48 7.99
C THR A 161 -5.26 0.51 9.05
N LYS A 162 -6.56 0.19 9.05
CA LYS A 162 -7.13 -0.80 10.01
C LYS A 162 -6.80 -2.25 9.65
N LEU A 163 -6.57 -2.55 8.37
CA LEU A 163 -6.12 -3.88 7.95
C LEU A 163 -4.72 -4.18 8.50
N VAL A 164 -3.80 -3.23 8.42
CA VAL A 164 -2.46 -3.36 9.01
C VAL A 164 -2.58 -3.54 10.52
N GLN A 165 -3.42 -2.76 11.18
CA GLN A 165 -3.67 -2.91 12.62
C GLN A 165 -4.11 -4.33 13.00
N SER A 166 -5.03 -4.93 12.23
CA SER A 166 -5.57 -6.25 12.54
C SER A 166 -4.60 -7.40 12.23
N LEU A 167 -3.70 -7.21 11.27
CA LEU A 167 -2.67 -8.21 10.93
C LEU A 167 -1.49 -8.20 11.90
N ARG A 168 -1.17 -7.04 12.48
CA ARG A 168 -0.01 -6.90 13.37
C ARG A 168 -0.20 -7.69 14.68
N PRO A 169 0.82 -8.42 15.15
CA PRO A 169 0.74 -9.18 16.40
C PRO A 169 0.61 -8.30 17.64
N ASP A 170 1.06 -7.04 17.57
CA ASP A 170 0.93 -6.06 18.65
C ASP A 170 -0.40 -5.28 18.62
N GLY A 171 -1.24 -5.49 17.60
CA GLY A 171 -2.51 -4.77 17.41
C GLY A 171 -2.38 -3.26 17.26
N LYS A 172 -1.18 -2.75 17.00
CA LYS A 172 -0.90 -1.31 16.93
C LYS A 172 -1.30 -0.74 15.58
N ALA A 173 -2.07 0.34 15.57
CA ALA A 173 -2.40 1.05 14.35
C ALA A 173 -1.14 1.73 13.75
N PRO A 174 -0.92 1.65 12.43
CA PRO A 174 0.13 2.41 11.76
C PRO A 174 -0.21 3.90 11.77
N ALA A 175 0.81 4.75 11.70
CA ALA A 175 0.57 6.18 11.49
C ALA A 175 0.06 6.42 10.06
N ALA A 176 -1.03 7.15 9.89
CA ALA A 176 -1.63 7.40 8.57
C ALA A 176 -1.37 8.83 8.11
N PHE A 177 -0.79 8.99 6.92
CA PHE A 177 -0.46 10.29 6.33
C PHE A 177 -1.02 10.45 4.93
N ILE A 178 -1.25 11.71 4.57
CA ILE A 178 -1.66 12.13 3.23
C ILE A 178 -0.72 13.26 2.80
N ALA A 179 -0.12 13.09 1.63
CA ALA A 179 0.62 14.16 0.98
C ALA A 179 -0.31 14.98 0.09
N ASP A 180 -0.26 16.29 0.25
CA ASP A 180 -0.98 17.28 -0.54
C ASP A 180 0.05 18.09 -1.34
N THR A 181 0.08 17.82 -2.64
CA THR A 181 0.98 18.47 -3.61
C THR A 181 0.21 19.42 -4.54
N THR A 182 -1.01 19.82 -4.16
CA THR A 182 -1.90 20.66 -4.98
C THR A 182 -1.40 22.09 -5.12
N THR A 183 -0.49 22.52 -4.23
CA THR A 183 0.19 23.82 -4.29
C THR A 183 1.70 23.63 -4.37
N ALA A 184 2.43 24.69 -4.73
CA ALA A 184 3.90 24.69 -4.74
C ALA A 184 4.52 24.37 -3.35
N ASN A 185 3.76 24.56 -2.27
CA ASN A 185 4.19 24.20 -0.93
C ASN A 185 3.61 22.84 -0.54
N ALA A 186 4.29 21.76 -0.94
CA ALA A 186 3.86 20.39 -0.61
C ALA A 186 3.77 20.18 0.90
N GLN A 187 2.68 19.57 1.36
CA GLN A 187 2.41 19.30 2.77
C GLN A 187 2.22 17.81 2.99
N VAL A 188 2.78 17.28 4.08
CA VAL A 188 2.47 15.92 4.56
C VAL A 188 1.73 16.07 5.86
N ARG A 189 0.44 15.73 5.85
CA ARG A 189 -0.45 15.81 7.01
C ARG A 189 -0.82 14.41 7.47
N THR A 190 -1.20 14.27 8.72
CA THR A 190 -1.88 13.04 9.15
C THR A 190 -3.23 12.90 8.45
N LEU A 191 -3.72 11.68 8.32
CA LEU A 191 -5.07 11.41 7.81
C LEU A 191 -6.13 12.18 8.63
N GLY A 192 -5.99 12.20 9.96
CA GLY A 192 -6.89 12.94 10.84
C GLY A 192 -6.84 14.45 10.63
N GLU A 193 -5.68 15.04 10.33
CA GLU A 193 -5.58 16.46 9.95
C GLU A 193 -6.26 16.75 8.61
N THR A 194 -6.10 15.86 7.64
CA THR A 194 -6.67 16.01 6.30
C THR A 194 -8.20 15.89 6.34
N VAL A 195 -8.75 14.92 7.08
CA VAL A 195 -10.19 14.81 7.32
C VAL A 195 -10.75 16.05 8.04
N ARG A 196 -10.02 16.61 9.01
CA ARG A 196 -10.41 17.87 9.66
C ARG A 196 -10.40 19.06 8.71
N LEU A 197 -9.43 19.12 7.79
CA LEU A 197 -9.37 20.15 6.76
C LEU A 197 -10.60 20.04 5.84
N ASP A 198 -10.85 18.86 5.27
CA ASP A 198 -11.98 18.58 4.39
C ASP A 198 -13.31 18.94 5.05
N ALA A 199 -13.53 18.51 6.30
CA ALA A 199 -14.76 18.81 7.02
C ALA A 199 -14.97 20.33 7.15
N ARG A 200 -13.92 21.10 7.45
CA ARG A 200 -14.00 22.56 7.62
C ARG A 200 -14.14 23.33 6.32
N THR A 201 -13.61 22.82 5.21
CA THR A 201 -13.63 23.51 3.92
C THR A 201 -14.79 23.08 3.02
N LYS A 202 -15.41 21.92 3.30
CA LYS A 202 -16.51 21.33 2.52
C LYS A 202 -17.77 21.18 3.38
N LEU A 203 -18.00 20.01 3.97
CA LEU A 203 -19.27 19.63 4.62
C LEU A 203 -19.78 20.65 5.65
N LEU A 204 -18.88 21.28 6.42
CA LEU A 204 -19.23 22.24 7.47
C LEU A 204 -18.97 23.70 7.06
N ASN A 205 -18.56 23.94 5.81
CA ASN A 205 -18.36 25.28 5.29
C ASN A 205 -19.71 25.84 4.80
N PRO A 206 -20.22 26.95 5.37
CA PRO A 206 -21.51 27.52 4.97
C PRO A 206 -21.48 28.26 3.63
N LYS A 207 -20.31 28.47 3.04
CA LYS A 207 -20.15 29.12 1.73
C LYS A 207 -20.50 28.18 0.58
#